data_AF-A0A0C2Z3E9-F1
#
_entry.id   AF-A0A0C2Z3E9-F1
#
_cell.length_a   1.000
_cell.length_b   1.000
_cell.length_c   1.000
_cell.angle_alpha   90.00
_cell.angle_beta   90.00
_cell.angle_gamma   90.00
#
_symmetry.space_group_name_H-M   'P 1'
#
loop_
_entity.id
_entity.type
_entity.pdbx_description
1 polymer ?
#
loop_
_entity_poly.entity_id
_entity_poly.type
_entity_poly.pdbx_seq_one_letter_code
_entity_poly.pdbx_strand_id
1 'polypeptide(L)'
;NVSTCWNLSFNMVDFVLDYCVPVESITDKQQLGLGNYALNEHEWTVLAQLHDILKDGTLFFSHGTPSSLAMVLPAMDYINEAFTTGMLNQQHFDPAI
;
A
#
# COMPACT_ATOMS: atom_id res chain seq x y z
N ASN A 1 13.29 13.29 -5.81
CA ASN A 1 12.45 12.26 -5.20
C ASN A 1 12.91 12.05 -3.77
N VAL A 2 12.09 12.37 -2.79
CA VAL A 2 12.40 12.10 -1.37
C VAL A 2 12.03 10.65 -1.11
N SER A 3 12.98 9.81 -0.72
CA SER A 3 12.68 8.42 -0.37
C SER A 3 12.06 8.39 1.03
N THR A 4 10.78 7.99 1.11
CA THR A 4 10.07 7.73 2.37
C THR A 4 9.86 6.22 2.53
N CYS A 5 9.55 5.77 3.75
CA CYS A 5 9.12 4.38 3.95
C CYS A 5 7.82 4.08 3.19
N TRP A 6 6.93 5.06 3.03
CA TRP A 6 5.67 4.91 2.30
C TRP A 6 5.87 4.71 0.80
N ASN A 7 6.85 5.37 0.20
CA ASN A 7 7.17 5.16 -1.22
C ASN A 7 7.67 3.72 -1.45
N LEU A 8 8.44 3.17 -0.50
CA LEU A 8 8.90 1.78 -0.58
C LEU A 8 7.74 0.79 -0.38
N SER A 9 6.87 1.04 0.60
CA SER A 9 5.67 0.23 0.82
C SER A 9 4.73 0.28 -0.40
N PHE A 10 4.49 1.47 -0.96
CA PHE A 10 3.69 1.63 -2.17
C PHE A 10 4.25 0.82 -3.33
N ASN A 11 5.55 0.97 -3.64
CA ASN A 11 6.17 0.23 -4.76
C ASN A 11 6.06 -1.29 -4.59
N MET A 12 6.19 -1.80 -3.36
CA MET A 12 6.00 -3.22 -3.07
C MET A 12 4.55 -3.67 -3.32
N VAL A 13 3.59 -2.89 -2.81
CA VAL A 13 2.16 -3.18 -2.98
C VAL A 13 1.76 -3.11 -4.46
N ASP A 14 2.17 -2.06 -5.16
CA ASP A 14 1.96 -1.84 -6.60
C ASP A 14 2.49 -3.00 -7.43
N PHE A 15 3.72 -3.45 -7.16
CA PHE A 15 4.30 -4.61 -7.80
C PHE A 15 3.51 -5.90 -7.54
N VAL A 16 3.10 -6.15 -6.29
CA VAL A 16 2.37 -7.37 -5.94
C VAL A 16 0.98 -7.40 -6.60
N LEU A 17 0.32 -6.26 -6.72
CA LEU A 17 -0.97 -6.13 -7.41
C LEU A 17 -0.83 -6.31 -8.93
N ASP A 18 0.18 -5.68 -9.55
CA ASP A 18 0.44 -5.82 -11.00
C ASP A 18 0.78 -7.26 -11.41
N TYR A 19 1.42 -8.00 -10.51
CA TYR A 19 1.84 -9.39 -10.73
C TYR A 19 1.04 -10.38 -9.87
N CYS A 20 -0.23 -10.10 -9.58
CA CYS A 20 -1.07 -10.93 -8.70
C CYS A 20 -1.10 -12.41 -9.13
N VAL A 21 -1.35 -12.68 -10.42
CA VAL A 21 -1.44 -14.06 -10.95
C VAL A 21 -0.12 -14.83 -10.77
N PRO A 22 1.05 -14.30 -11.16
CA PRO A 22 2.33 -14.93 -10.83
C PRO A 22 2.56 -15.12 -9.34
N VAL A 23 2.24 -14.13 -8.50
CA VAL A 23 2.42 -14.18 -7.04
C VAL A 23 1.56 -15.27 -6.41
N GLU A 24 0.30 -15.39 -6.81
CA GLU A 24 -0.57 -16.49 -6.42
C GLU A 24 0.01 -17.82 -6.90
N SER A 25 0.46 -17.93 -8.15
CA SER A 25 0.99 -19.19 -8.67
C SER A 25 2.25 -19.68 -7.95
N ILE A 26 3.12 -18.78 -7.48
CA ILE A 26 4.34 -19.16 -6.73
C ILE A 26 4.05 -19.47 -5.26
N THR A 27 3.02 -18.87 -4.67
CA THR A 27 2.63 -19.09 -3.28
C THR A 27 1.71 -20.30 -3.12
N ASP A 28 0.79 -20.52 -4.08
CA ASP A 28 -0.12 -21.67 -4.14
C ASP A 28 0.63 -23.01 -4.32
N LYS A 29 1.78 -22.97 -5.01
CA LYS A 29 2.69 -24.11 -5.09
C LYS A 29 3.42 -24.29 -3.76
N GLN A 30 2.74 -24.94 -2.80
CA GLN A 30 3.31 -25.40 -1.51
C GLN A 30 4.65 -26.16 -1.65
N GLN A 31 5.02 -26.60 -2.86
CA GLN A 31 6.31 -27.19 -3.20
C GLN A 31 7.51 -26.30 -2.86
N LEU A 32 7.37 -24.97 -2.86
CA LEU A 32 8.44 -24.04 -2.51
C LEU A 32 8.47 -23.66 -1.02
N GLY A 33 7.55 -24.22 -0.21
CA GLY A 33 7.40 -23.81 1.20
C GLY A 33 6.78 -22.41 1.38
N LEU A 34 6.23 -21.85 0.30
CA LEU A 34 5.68 -20.48 0.28
C LEU A 34 4.17 -20.40 0.52
N GLY A 35 3.50 -21.54 0.77
CA GLY A 35 2.04 -21.59 0.99
C GLY A 35 1.56 -20.75 2.17
N ASN A 36 2.39 -20.55 3.19
CA ASN A 36 2.06 -19.69 4.33
C ASN A 36 2.04 -18.19 3.97
N TYR A 37 2.53 -17.81 2.79
CA TYR A 37 2.52 -16.44 2.28
C TYR A 37 1.47 -16.21 1.20
N ALA A 38 0.65 -17.22 0.89
CA ALA A 38 -0.47 -17.06 -0.02
C ALA A 38 -1.49 -16.12 0.61
N LEU A 39 -1.78 -15.02 -0.08
CA LEU A 39 -2.80 -14.07 0.34
C LEU A 39 -4.18 -14.64 0.04
N ASN A 40 -5.08 -14.52 1.00
CA ASN A 40 -6.49 -14.84 0.78
C ASN A 40 -7.24 -13.65 0.13
N GLU A 41 -8.48 -13.88 -0.31
CA GLU A 41 -9.31 -12.86 -0.98
C GLU A 41 -9.47 -11.56 -0.17
N HIS A 42 -9.57 -11.69 1.17
CA HIS A 42 -9.69 -10.54 2.06
C HIS A 42 -8.36 -9.78 2.17
N GLU A 43 -7.23 -10.47 2.30
CA GLU A 43 -5.91 -9.83 2.31
C GLU A 43 -5.60 -9.11 0.99
N TRP A 44 -6.00 -9.67 -0.15
CA TRP A 44 -5.91 -8.98 -1.45
C TRP A 44 -6.74 -7.69 -1.49
N THR A 45 -7.92 -7.71 -0.90
CA THR A 45 -8.79 -6.53 -0.81
C THR A 45 -8.17 -5.44 0.06
N VAL A 46 -7.64 -5.82 1.23
CA VAL A 46 -6.91 -4.90 2.13
C VAL A 46 -5.67 -4.34 1.44
N LEU A 47 -4.94 -5.17 0.69
CA LEU A 47 -3.76 -4.77 -0.06
C LEU A 47 -4.09 -3.72 -1.13
N ALA A 48 -5.20 -3.87 -1.84
CA ALA A 48 -5.69 -2.89 -2.81
C ALA A 48 -6.10 -1.56 -2.15
N GLN A 49 -6.77 -1.61 -0.99
CA GLN A 49 -7.11 -0.40 -0.24
C GLN A 49 -5.86 0.34 0.27
N LEU A 50 -4.85 -0.41 0.74
CA LEU A 50 -3.56 0.16 1.14
C LEU A 50 -2.84 0.81 -0.05
N HIS A 51 -2.90 0.21 -1.23
CA HIS A 51 -2.34 0.79 -2.46
C HIS A 51 -2.93 2.18 -2.73
N ASP A 52 -4.25 2.30 -2.71
CA ASP A 52 -4.95 3.55 -3.02
C ASP A 52 -4.57 4.66 -2.02
N ILE A 53 -4.51 4.35 -0.72
CA ILE A 53 -4.10 5.33 0.31
C ILE A 53 -2.67 5.83 0.07
N LEU A 54 -1.75 4.92 -0.26
CA LEU A 54 -0.33 5.25 -0.43
C LEU A 54 0.00 5.87 -1.80
N LYS A 55 -0.86 5.70 -2.79
CA LYS A 55 -0.69 6.20 -4.16
C LYS A 55 -0.59 7.72 -4.19
N ASP A 56 -1.49 8.42 -3.50
CA ASP A 56 -1.54 9.88 -3.50
C ASP A 56 -0.26 10.48 -2.87
N GLY A 57 0.17 9.92 -1.75
CA GLY A 57 1.42 10.31 -1.09
C GLY A 57 2.64 10.06 -1.98
N THR A 58 2.73 8.87 -2.60
CA THR A 58 3.88 8.50 -3.43
C THR A 58 3.96 9.32 -4.72
N LEU A 59 2.82 9.52 -5.40
CA LEU A 59 2.75 10.40 -6.57
C LEU A 59 3.21 11.81 -6.23
N PHE A 60 2.72 12.37 -5.12
CA PHE A 60 3.11 13.69 -4.65
C PHE A 60 4.63 13.84 -4.43
N PHE A 61 5.29 12.85 -3.83
CA PHE A 61 6.75 12.86 -3.62
C PHE A 61 7.57 12.55 -4.88
N SER A 62 6.96 11.89 -5.88
CA SER A 62 7.60 11.56 -7.15
C SER A 62 7.69 12.75 -8.11
N HIS A 63 6.87 13.79 -7.94
CA HIS A 63 6.95 15.02 -8.74
C HIS A 63 8.33 15.67 -8.55
N GLY A 64 9.01 15.98 -9.66
CA GLY A 64 10.37 16.53 -9.70
C GLY A 64 10.54 17.93 -9.09
N THR A 65 9.47 18.50 -8.52
CA THR A 65 9.51 19.68 -7.65
C THR A 65 10.31 19.35 -6.38
N PRO A 66 11.12 20.26 -5.82
CA PRO A 66 11.84 19.98 -4.59
C PRO A 66 10.84 19.73 -3.47
N SER A 67 10.67 18.47 -3.08
CA SER A 67 9.81 18.05 -1.97
C SER A 67 10.43 18.55 -0.67
N SER A 68 10.18 19.82 -0.35
CA SER A 68 10.64 20.49 0.87
C SER A 68 9.98 19.86 2.09
N LEU A 69 10.64 19.93 3.26
CA LEU A 69 10.11 19.47 4.56
C LEU A 69 8.68 20.01 4.84
N ALA A 70 8.37 21.23 4.38
CA ALA A 70 7.06 21.85 4.51
C ALA A 70 5.93 21.12 3.75
N MET A 71 6.25 20.35 2.72
CA MET A 71 5.29 19.54 1.94
C MET A 71 5.22 18.09 2.42
N VAL A 72 6.22 17.62 3.17
CA VAL A 72 6.20 16.29 3.76
C VAL A 72 5.13 16.22 4.85
N LEU A 73 5.04 17.23 5.73
CA LEU A 73 4.11 17.25 6.85
C LEU A 73 2.63 17.07 6.43
N PRO A 74 2.08 17.84 5.46
CA PRO A 74 0.70 17.63 5.02
C PRO A 74 0.44 16.24 4.43
N ALA A 75 1.41 15.65 3.73
CA ALA A 75 1.28 14.30 3.20
C ALA A 75 1.34 13.24 4.32
N MET A 76 2.15 13.47 5.37
CA MET A 76 2.13 12.63 6.56
C MET A 76 0.78 12.71 7.29
N ASP A 77 0.26 13.93 7.45
CA ASP A 77 -1.02 14.18 8.10
C ASP A 77 -2.17 13.54 7.32
N TYR A 78 -2.17 13.63 5.98
CA TYR A 78 -3.16 12.96 5.13
C TYR A 78 -3.14 11.44 5.29
N ILE A 79 -1.96 10.81 5.22
CA ILE A 79 -1.84 9.36 5.38
C ILE A 79 -2.32 8.94 6.77
N ASN A 80 -1.94 9.70 7.82
CA ASN A 80 -2.39 9.44 9.18
C ASN A 80 -3.92 9.61 9.33
N GLU A 81 -4.50 10.64 8.72
CA GLU A 81 -5.94 10.88 8.71
C GLU A 81 -6.68 9.78 7.96
N ALA A 82 -6.15 9.31 6.82
CA ALA A 82 -6.73 8.22 6.03
C ALA A 82 -6.77 6.91 6.83
N PHE A 83 -5.69 6.54 7.50
CA PHE A 83 -5.68 5.37 8.40
C PHE A 83 -6.63 5.56 9.59
N THR A 84 -6.58 6.72 10.25
CA THR A 84 -7.45 7.00 11.41
C THR A 84 -8.94 7.03 11.02
N THR A 85 -9.26 7.55 9.84
CA THR A 85 -10.63 7.60 9.32
C THR A 85 -11.07 6.23 8.80
N GLY A 86 -10.17 5.43 8.22
CA GLY A 86 -10.42 4.04 7.86
C GLY A 86 -10.86 3.21 9.06
N MET A 87 -10.19 3.39 10.21
CA MET A 87 -10.58 2.76 11.47
C MET A 87 -11.99 3.16 11.96
N LEU A 88 -12.46 4.36 11.62
CA LEU A 88 -13.75 4.90 12.06
C LEU A 88 -14.88 4.69 11.04
N ASN A 89 -14.54 4.53 9.75
CA ASN A 89 -15.48 4.43 8.64
C ASN A 89 -15.36 3.07 7.94
N GLN A 90 -15.79 2.03 8.67
CA GLN A 90 -15.84 0.63 8.22
C GLN A 90 -16.76 0.39 7.01
N GLN A 91 -17.45 1.43 6.51
CA GLN A 91 -18.23 1.35 5.26
C GLN A 91 -17.36 1.51 4.02
N HIS A 92 -16.17 2.13 4.14
CA HIS A 92 -15.30 2.45 2.99
C HIS A 92 -14.00 1.66 3.00
N PHE A 93 -13.45 1.38 4.19
CA PHE A 93 -12.22 0.62 4.36
C PHE A 93 -12.45 -0.59 5.25
N ASP A 94 -11.66 -1.62 5.00
CA ASP A 94 -11.62 -2.80 5.83
C ASP A 94 -11.03 -2.45 7.22
N PRO A 95 -11.53 -3.04 8.32
CA PRO A 95 -11.00 -2.78 9.66
C PRO A 95 -9.52 -3.14 9.86
N ALA A 96 -8.91 -3.89 8.94
CA ALA A 96 -7.48 -4.21 8.95
C ALA A 96 -6.57 -3.07 8.44
N ILE A 97 -7.15 -2.01 7.87
CA ILE A 97 -6.49 -0.74 7.51
C ILE A 97 -6.24 0.10 8.76
#